data_AF-A0A537NN33-F1
#
_entry.id   AF-A0A537NN33-F1
#
_cell.length_a   1.000
_cell.length_b   1.000
_cell.length_c   1.000
_cell.angle_alpha   90.00
_cell.angle_beta   90.00
_cell.angle_gamma   90.00
#
_symmetry.space_group_name_H-M   'P 1'
#
loop_
_entity.id
_entity.type
_entity.pdbx_description
1 polymer ?
#
loop_
_entity_poly.entity_id
_entity_poly.type
_entity_poly.pdbx_seq_one_letter_code
_entity_poly.pdbx_strand_id
1 'polypeptide(L)'
;ARALGVASEADLRDYFRLPVDAFKKALPELVEDGVLLPVEVEGWTIKAYRHRDTGAPRKAGTNTLLSPFDPLVWERSRAERLFNFRYRIEIYTPQEKRVFGYYVLPFLEGDGLTARFCLKADRQAGLLRVNASHGEEGIDAVRTAEAAAPELR
;
A
#
# COMPACT_ATOMS: atom_id res chain seq x y z
N ALA A 1 0.36 9.14 -13.57
CA ALA A 1 1.13 7.90 -13.87
C ALA A 1 2.47 7.82 -13.14
N ARG A 2 3.33 8.86 -13.18
CA ARG A 2 4.67 8.83 -12.55
C ARG A 2 4.70 8.37 -11.09
N ALA A 3 3.71 8.77 -10.28
CA ALA A 3 3.62 8.43 -8.86
C ALA A 3 3.32 6.94 -8.56
N LEU A 4 2.82 6.17 -9.54
CA LEU A 4 2.34 4.82 -9.31
C LEU A 4 3.32 3.72 -9.75
N GLY A 5 4.40 4.07 -10.45
CA GLY A 5 5.27 3.08 -11.07
C GLY A 5 4.52 2.32 -12.18
N VAL A 6 4.06 1.11 -11.86
CA VAL A 6 3.21 0.26 -12.72
C VAL A 6 1.76 0.28 -12.21
N ALA A 7 0.81 0.47 -13.11
CA ALA A 7 -0.60 0.68 -12.74
C ALA A 7 -1.55 0.17 -13.82
N SER A 8 -2.69 -0.38 -13.38
CA SER A 8 -3.82 -0.66 -14.26
C SER A 8 -4.57 0.61 -14.66
N GLU A 9 -5.51 0.48 -15.60
CA GLU A 9 -6.42 1.58 -15.96
C GLU A 9 -7.23 2.08 -14.76
N ALA A 10 -7.72 1.15 -13.94
CA ALA A 10 -8.47 1.48 -12.74
C ALA A 10 -7.61 2.26 -11.74
N ASP A 11 -6.36 1.83 -11.53
CA ASP A 11 -5.42 2.50 -10.63
C ASP A 11 -5.13 3.93 -11.09
N LEU A 12 -4.80 4.10 -12.38
CA LEU A 12 -4.46 5.39 -12.97
C LEU A 12 -5.62 6.39 -12.87
N ARG A 13 -6.84 5.91 -13.16
CA ARG A 13 -8.05 6.73 -13.09
C ARG A 13 -8.40 7.09 -11.64
N ASP A 14 -8.40 6.10 -10.75
CA ASP A 14 -8.93 6.25 -9.41
C ASP A 14 -7.99 7.07 -8.50
N TYR A 15 -6.68 6.96 -8.70
CA TYR A 15 -5.69 7.70 -7.92
C TYR A 15 -5.90 9.23 -7.96
N PHE A 16 -6.25 9.77 -9.13
CA PHE A 16 -6.56 11.19 -9.31
C PHE A 16 -8.06 11.48 -9.39
N ARG A 17 -8.92 10.48 -9.10
CA ARG A 17 -10.39 10.58 -9.21
C ARG A 17 -10.86 11.12 -10.56
N LEU A 18 -10.22 10.68 -11.64
CA LEU A 18 -10.52 11.17 -12.98
C LEU A 18 -11.91 10.72 -13.44
N PRO A 19 -12.67 11.59 -14.14
CA PRO A 19 -13.91 11.20 -14.79
C PRO A 19 -13.69 10.06 -15.79
N VAL A 20 -14.59 9.08 -15.79
CA VAL A 20 -14.46 7.86 -16.62
C VAL A 20 -14.35 8.19 -18.10
N ASP A 21 -15.20 9.08 -18.61
CA ASP A 21 -15.24 9.39 -20.05
C ASP A 21 -14.01 10.15 -20.53
N ALA A 22 -13.51 11.09 -19.72
CA ALA A 22 -12.28 11.81 -20.02
C ALA A 22 -11.08 10.86 -20.02
N PHE A 23 -11.01 9.96 -19.03
CA PHE A 23 -9.93 8.98 -18.93
C PHE A 23 -9.91 8.00 -20.11
N LYS A 24 -11.09 7.49 -20.52
CA LYS A 24 -11.20 6.55 -21.65
C LYS A 24 -10.75 7.15 -22.98
N LYS A 25 -10.89 8.46 -23.17
CA LYS A 25 -10.39 9.18 -24.35
C LYS A 25 -8.88 9.41 -24.28
N ALA A 26 -8.39 9.86 -23.13
CA ALA A 26 -6.98 10.21 -22.94
C ALA A 26 -6.03 9.00 -22.92
N LEU A 27 -6.47 7.84 -22.42
CA LEU A 27 -5.59 6.68 -22.25
C LEU A 27 -4.99 6.19 -23.59
N PRO A 28 -5.78 5.94 -24.66
CA PRO A 28 -5.24 5.57 -25.97
C PRO A 28 -4.28 6.61 -26.55
N GLU A 29 -4.63 7.90 -26.46
CA GLU A 29 -3.77 9.02 -26.93
C GLU A 29 -2.41 9.00 -26.23
N LEU A 30 -2.39 8.84 -24.90
CA LEU A 30 -1.15 8.77 -24.12
C LEU A 30 -0.30 7.54 -24.43
N VAL A 31 -0.92 6.44 -24.87
CA VAL A 31 -0.21 5.23 -25.31
C VAL A 31 0.36 5.43 -26.71
N GLU A 32 -0.41 6.01 -27.63
CA GLU A 32 0.02 6.34 -28.99
C GLU A 32 1.18 7.35 -28.98
N ASP A 33 1.11 8.38 -28.13
CA ASP A 33 2.16 9.38 -27.90
C ASP A 33 3.40 8.82 -27.17
N GLY A 34 3.36 7.56 -26.75
CA GLY A 34 4.44 6.90 -26.01
C GLY A 34 4.70 7.48 -24.62
N VAL A 35 3.78 8.25 -24.05
CA VAL A 35 3.86 8.75 -22.66
C VAL A 35 3.62 7.59 -21.69
N LEU A 36 2.65 6.74 -22.00
CA LEU A 36 2.35 5.49 -21.31
C LEU A 36 2.81 4.31 -22.14
N LEU A 37 3.57 3.41 -21.52
CA LEU A 37 4.02 2.17 -22.13
C LEU A 37 3.20 1.01 -21.55
N PRO A 38 2.51 0.21 -22.37
CA PRO A 38 1.92 -1.05 -21.93
C PRO A 38 3.02 -1.96 -21.39
N VAL A 39 2.74 -2.65 -20.28
CA VAL A 39 3.66 -3.61 -19.66
C VAL A 39 2.89 -4.84 -19.18
N GLU A 40 3.60 -5.95 -19.12
CA GLU A 40 3.13 -7.18 -18.48
C GLU A 40 3.78 -7.29 -17.10
N VAL A 41 2.99 -7.74 -16.13
CA VAL A 41 3.44 -8.00 -14.76
C VAL A 41 3.13 -9.46 -14.47
N GLU A 42 4.13 -10.19 -13.99
CA GLU A 42 3.95 -11.59 -13.62
C GLU A 42 2.82 -11.74 -12.59
N GLY A 43 1.94 -12.70 -12.81
CA GLY A 43 0.76 -12.95 -11.97
C GLY A 43 -0.42 -11.98 -12.17
N TRP A 44 -0.27 -10.92 -12.98
CA TRP A 44 -1.38 -10.02 -13.30
C TRP A 44 -2.11 -10.47 -14.56
N THR A 45 -3.44 -10.54 -14.49
CA THR A 45 -4.31 -10.85 -15.63
C THR A 45 -4.89 -9.61 -16.31
N ILE A 46 -4.57 -8.43 -15.78
CA ILE A 46 -5.07 -7.13 -16.23
C ILE A 46 -3.99 -6.38 -17.00
N LYS A 47 -4.41 -5.52 -17.93
CA LYS A 47 -3.49 -4.60 -18.61
C LYS A 47 -2.86 -3.64 -17.60
N ALA A 48 -1.57 -3.46 -17.72
CA ALA A 48 -0.79 -2.53 -16.92
C ALA A 48 -0.01 -1.57 -17.81
N TYR A 49 0.26 -0.39 -17.25
CA TYR A 49 0.97 0.67 -17.91
C TYR A 49 1.99 1.27 -16.95
N ARG A 50 3.10 1.75 -17.50
CA ARG A 50 4.04 2.62 -16.79
C ARG A 50 4.25 3.90 -17.56
N HIS A 51 4.62 4.97 -16.86
CA HIS A 51 5.09 6.16 -17.54
C HIS A 51 6.45 5.87 -18.20
N ARG A 52 6.73 6.43 -19.39
CA ARG A 52 8.00 6.19 -20.10
C ARG A 52 9.25 6.52 -19.24
N ASP A 53 9.14 7.57 -18.45
CA ASP A 53 10.20 8.02 -17.52
C ASP A 53 10.20 7.26 -16.18
N THR A 54 9.30 6.29 -15.97
CA THR A 54 9.34 5.44 -14.78
C THR A 54 10.50 4.47 -14.91
N GLY A 55 11.59 4.72 -14.17
CA GLY A 55 12.70 3.79 -13.99
C GLY A 55 12.44 2.75 -12.91
N ALA A 56 13.14 1.61 -12.99
CA ALA A 56 13.22 0.65 -11.89
C ALA A 56 14.23 1.16 -10.85
N PRO A 57 13.84 1.35 -9.58
CA PRO A 57 14.79 1.80 -8.57
C PRO A 57 15.84 0.71 -8.29
N ARG A 58 17.10 1.12 -8.09
CA ARG A 58 18.20 0.21 -7.73
C ARG A 58 18.01 -0.45 -6.36
N LYS A 59 17.31 0.25 -5.47
CA LYS A 59 16.79 -0.24 -4.18
C LYS A 59 15.39 0.33 -4.02
N ALA A 60 14.41 -0.53 -3.81
CA ALA A 60 13.09 -0.14 -3.35
C ALA A 60 13.02 -0.31 -1.83
N GLY A 61 12.13 0.46 -1.21
CA GLY A 61 11.70 0.18 0.15
C GLY A 61 12.33 1.00 1.27
N THR A 62 11.63 0.99 2.39
CA THR A 62 12.00 1.61 3.66
C THR A 62 11.33 0.84 4.78
N ASN A 63 11.78 1.03 6.01
CA ASN A 63 11.06 0.53 7.18
C ASN A 63 10.19 1.67 7.71
N THR A 64 8.87 1.56 7.58
CA THR A 64 7.97 2.59 8.11
C THR A 64 6.55 2.09 8.37
N LEU A 65 5.87 2.73 9.34
CA LEU A 65 4.44 2.55 9.54
C LEU A 65 3.65 3.38 8.53
N LEU A 66 2.77 2.72 7.80
CA LEU A 66 1.89 3.36 6.84
C LEU A 66 0.62 3.86 7.54
N SER A 67 0.24 5.10 7.23
CA SER A 67 -1.09 5.60 7.54
C SER A 67 -2.16 4.69 6.91
N PRO A 68 -3.33 4.49 7.55
CA PRO A 68 -4.42 3.74 6.95
C PRO A 68 -4.94 4.35 5.63
N PHE A 69 -4.59 5.62 5.40
CA PHE A 69 -4.95 6.41 4.23
C PHE A 69 -3.75 6.64 3.30
N ASP A 70 -2.65 5.93 3.52
CA ASP A 70 -1.46 6.03 2.67
C ASP A 70 -1.78 5.54 1.24
N PRO A 71 -1.28 6.24 0.20
CA PRO A 71 -1.39 5.84 -1.20
C PRO A 71 -1.06 4.38 -1.54
N LEU A 72 -0.21 3.72 -0.75
CA LEU A 72 0.17 2.32 -0.95
C LEU A 72 -0.89 1.30 -0.53
N VAL A 73 -1.74 1.64 0.45
CA VAL A 73 -2.67 0.67 1.08
C VAL A 73 -4.14 1.07 1.03
N TRP A 74 -4.45 2.33 0.71
CA TRP A 74 -5.84 2.80 0.68
C TRP A 74 -6.68 2.15 -0.44
N GLU A 75 -6.07 1.88 -1.60
CA GLU A 75 -6.69 1.12 -2.69
C GLU A 75 -6.38 -0.37 -2.49
N ARG A 76 -7.39 -1.11 -2.02
CA ARG A 76 -7.23 -2.47 -1.51
C ARG A 76 -6.86 -3.45 -2.60
N SER A 77 -7.46 -3.34 -3.78
CA SER A 77 -7.23 -4.28 -4.88
C SER A 77 -5.81 -4.14 -5.43
N ARG A 78 -5.21 -2.96 -5.33
CA ARG A 78 -3.84 -2.67 -5.71
C ARG A 78 -2.87 -3.14 -4.64
N ALA A 79 -3.15 -2.89 -3.37
CA ALA A 79 -2.34 -3.40 -2.26
C ALA A 79 -2.26 -4.94 -2.29
N GLU A 80 -3.38 -5.61 -2.56
CA GLU A 80 -3.45 -7.06 -2.72
C GLU A 80 -2.64 -7.54 -3.94
N ARG A 81 -2.75 -6.88 -5.10
CA ARG A 81 -1.97 -7.24 -6.31
C ARG A 81 -0.46 -7.01 -6.18
N LEU A 82 -0.04 -6.00 -5.43
CA LEU A 82 1.39 -5.64 -5.31
C LEU A 82 2.08 -6.37 -4.16
N PHE A 83 1.39 -6.55 -3.04
CA PHE A 83 2.00 -7.02 -1.79
C PHE A 83 1.34 -8.28 -1.23
N ASN A 84 0.32 -8.84 -1.91
CA ASN A 84 -0.53 -9.91 -1.37
C ASN A 84 -1.12 -9.55 0.01
N PHE A 85 -1.43 -8.26 0.20
CA PHE A 85 -1.80 -7.71 1.51
C PHE A 85 -3.23 -7.19 1.52
N ARG A 86 -4.12 -7.90 2.22
CA ARG A 86 -5.51 -7.46 2.42
C ARG A 86 -5.60 -6.54 3.63
N TYR A 87 -5.94 -5.28 3.38
CA TYR A 87 -6.02 -4.27 4.43
C TYR A 87 -7.38 -3.59 4.49
N ARG A 88 -7.91 -3.51 5.71
CA ARG A 88 -9.07 -2.70 6.04
C ARG A 88 -8.90 -2.17 7.46
N ILE A 89 -8.90 -0.85 7.60
CA ILE A 89 -8.98 -0.22 8.92
C ILE A 89 -10.33 -0.53 9.57
N GLU A 90 -10.31 -0.89 10.85
CA GLU A 90 -11.49 -1.39 11.58
C GLU A 90 -12.03 -0.39 12.60
N ILE A 91 -11.76 0.91 12.40
CA ILE A 91 -12.25 2.00 13.27
C ILE A 91 -13.78 2.06 13.38
N TYR A 92 -14.47 1.64 12.32
CA TYR A 92 -15.94 1.57 12.27
C TYR A 92 -16.50 0.17 12.55
N THR A 93 -15.63 -0.82 12.73
CA THR A 93 -16.02 -2.18 13.05
C THR A 93 -16.28 -2.28 14.57
N PRO A 94 -17.41 -2.83 15.02
CA PRO A 94 -17.65 -3.17 16.42
C PRO A 94 -16.50 -3.98 17.01
N GLN A 95 -16.16 -3.75 18.29
CA GLN A 95 -14.94 -4.27 18.90
C GLN A 95 -14.82 -5.80 18.79
N GLU A 96 -15.93 -6.51 18.99
CA GLU A 96 -16.04 -7.95 18.93
C GLU A 96 -15.89 -8.55 17.52
N LYS A 97 -15.97 -7.72 16.48
CA LYS A 97 -15.83 -8.13 15.07
C LYS A 97 -14.49 -7.74 14.45
N ARG A 98 -13.61 -7.09 15.22
CA ARG A 98 -12.29 -6.67 14.75
C ARG A 98 -11.37 -7.88 14.66
N VAL A 99 -10.63 -7.99 13.57
CA VAL A 99 -9.61 -9.01 13.34
C VAL A 99 -8.26 -8.53 13.87
N PHE A 100 -7.89 -7.29 13.55
CA PHE A 100 -6.55 -6.75 13.82
C PHE A 100 -6.55 -5.66 14.88
N GLY A 101 -7.65 -4.92 15.03
CA GLY A 101 -7.80 -3.90 16.07
C GLY A 101 -8.34 -2.56 15.57
N TYR A 102 -8.52 -1.61 16.49
CA TYR A 102 -9.20 -0.34 16.21
C TYR A 102 -8.44 0.53 15.20
N TYR A 103 -7.18 0.86 15.49
CA TYR A 103 -6.35 1.76 14.66
C TYR A 103 -5.05 1.05 14.27
N VAL A 104 -5.16 0.22 13.25
CA VAL A 104 -4.10 -0.70 12.81
C VAL A 104 -3.30 -0.08 11.68
N LEU A 105 -2.00 0.03 11.86
CA LEU A 105 -1.06 0.54 10.85
C LEU A 105 -0.31 -0.62 10.20
N PRO A 106 -0.32 -0.75 8.86
CA PRO A 106 0.59 -1.64 8.15
C PRO A 106 2.03 -1.21 8.35
N PHE A 107 2.94 -2.17 8.44
CA PHE A 107 4.37 -1.93 8.45
C PHE A 107 4.96 -2.35 7.11
N LEU A 108 5.55 -1.38 6.42
CA LEU A 108 6.40 -1.60 5.26
C LEU A 108 7.79 -1.93 5.78
N GLU A 109 8.29 -3.13 5.48
CA GLU A 109 9.66 -3.55 5.74
C GLU A 109 10.37 -3.75 4.41
N GLY A 110 11.29 -2.84 4.08
CA GLY A 110 11.84 -2.79 2.74
C GLY A 110 10.72 -2.58 1.72
N ASP A 111 10.53 -3.55 0.82
CA ASP A 111 9.55 -3.52 -0.26
C ASP A 111 8.33 -4.44 0.00
N GLY A 112 8.19 -5.00 1.21
CA GLY A 112 7.08 -5.86 1.60
C GLY A 112 6.24 -5.29 2.74
N LEU A 113 4.95 -5.61 2.76
CA LEU A 113 4.08 -5.36 3.91
C LEU A 113 4.10 -6.58 4.83
N THR A 114 4.89 -6.52 5.90
CA THR A 114 5.24 -7.71 6.72
C THR A 114 4.52 -7.78 8.06
N ALA A 115 3.97 -6.67 8.55
CA ALA A 115 3.27 -6.66 9.82
C ALA A 115 2.15 -5.62 9.91
N ARG A 116 1.36 -5.73 10.97
CA ARG A 116 0.29 -4.79 11.36
C ARG A 116 0.39 -4.47 12.84
N PHE A 117 0.34 -3.20 13.21
CA PHE A 117 0.40 -2.75 14.60
C PHE A 117 -0.85 -1.96 14.98
N CYS A 118 -1.57 -2.41 16.01
CA CYS A 118 -2.69 -1.67 16.59
C CYS A 118 -2.16 -0.69 17.63
N LEU A 119 -2.11 0.59 17.27
CA LEU A 119 -1.44 1.61 18.08
C LEU A 119 -2.42 2.53 18.79
N LYS A 120 -2.02 3.00 19.98
CA LYS A 120 -2.72 4.05 20.71
C LYS A 120 -1.71 5.00 21.35
N ALA A 121 -1.78 6.27 20.98
CA ALA A 121 -1.05 7.32 21.69
C ALA A 121 -1.74 7.60 23.04
N ASP A 122 -1.07 7.24 24.14
CA ASP A 122 -1.46 7.62 25.50
C ASP A 122 -0.76 8.92 25.88
N ARG A 123 -1.39 10.03 25.51
CA ARG A 123 -0.82 11.37 25.69
C ARG A 123 -0.66 11.77 27.16
N GLN A 124 -1.48 11.21 28.06
CA GLN A 124 -1.38 11.52 29.48
C GLN A 124 -0.16 10.84 30.11
N ALA A 125 0.15 9.60 29.69
CA ALA A 125 1.33 8.88 30.13
C ALA A 125 2.60 9.21 29.32
N GLY A 126 2.47 9.90 28.18
CA GLY A 126 3.58 10.15 27.26
C GLY A 126 4.07 8.87 26.58
N LEU A 127 3.18 7.90 26.32
CA LEU A 127 3.53 6.58 25.80
C LEU A 127 2.82 6.29 24.47
N LEU A 128 3.52 5.62 23.56
CA LEU A 128 2.89 4.91 22.45
C LEU A 128 2.60 3.48 22.88
N ARG A 129 1.32 3.10 22.92
CA ARG A 129 0.88 1.75 23.29
C ARG A 129 0.71 0.89 22.04
N VAL A 130 1.37 -0.25 22.03
CA VAL A 130 1.13 -1.33 21.05
C VAL A 130 0.11 -2.27 21.65
N ASN A 131 -1.16 -2.12 21.26
CA ASN A 131 -2.26 -2.94 21.80
C ASN A 131 -2.32 -4.33 21.16
N ALA A 132 -1.80 -4.47 19.94
CA ALA A 132 -1.65 -5.74 19.24
C ALA A 132 -0.57 -5.62 18.15
N SER A 133 0.11 -6.73 17.89
CA SER A 133 1.11 -6.88 16.83
C SER A 133 0.81 -8.15 16.05
N HIS A 134 0.69 -8.05 14.73
CA HIS A 134 0.37 -9.16 13.85
C HIS A 134 1.43 -9.25 12.77
N GLY A 135 2.04 -10.42 12.61
CA GLY A 135 2.91 -10.71 11.48
C GLY A 135 2.13 -11.30 10.31
N GLU A 136 2.54 -11.00 9.08
CA GLU A 136 2.04 -11.71 7.90
C GLU A 136 2.59 -13.15 7.84
N GLU A 137 1.97 -13.98 7.01
CA GLU A 137 2.42 -15.35 6.79
C GLU A 137 3.83 -15.39 6.18
N GLY A 138 4.69 -16.26 6.70
CA GLY A 138 6.02 -16.51 6.15
C GLY A 138 7.12 -15.50 6.56
N ILE A 139 6.83 -14.56 7.47
CA ILE A 139 7.84 -13.60 7.94
C ILE A 139 8.80 -14.19 8.98
N ASP A 140 9.98 -13.58 9.10
CA ASP A 140 10.82 -13.71 10.30
C ASP A 140 10.35 -12.68 11.34
N ALA A 141 9.65 -13.16 12.37
CA ALA A 141 9.05 -12.31 13.38
C ALA A 141 10.08 -11.52 14.20
N VAL A 142 11.27 -12.07 14.45
CA VAL A 142 12.32 -11.40 15.23
C VAL A 142 12.89 -10.26 14.41
N ARG A 143 13.30 -10.55 13.18
CA ARG A 143 13.81 -9.53 12.25
C ARG A 143 12.79 -8.42 12.02
N THR A 144 11.52 -8.78 11.80
CA THR A 144 10.45 -7.80 11.57
C THR A 144 10.23 -6.91 12.79
N ALA A 145 10.26 -7.47 14.00
CA ALA A 145 10.13 -6.71 15.23
C ALA A 145 11.31 -5.73 15.43
N GLU A 146 12.54 -6.17 15.17
CA GLU A 146 13.73 -5.32 15.21
C GLU A 146 13.65 -4.17 14.18
N ALA A 147 13.17 -4.47 12.97
CA ALA A 147 12.97 -3.51 11.90
C ALA A 147 11.89 -2.45 12.25
N ALA A 148 10.83 -2.85 12.97
CA ALA A 148 9.72 -1.96 13.35
C ALA A 148 10.01 -1.14 14.61
N ALA A 149 10.91 -1.61 15.49
CA ALA A 149 11.20 -0.95 16.77
C ALA A 149 11.53 0.56 16.68
N PRO A 150 12.25 1.07 15.66
CA PRO A 150 12.49 2.51 15.51
C PRO A 150 11.22 3.34 15.30
N GLU A 151 10.18 2.76 14.69
CA GLU A 151 8.90 3.43 14.39
C GLU A 151 7.92 3.40 15.58
N LEU A 152 8.24 2.66 16.65
CA LEU A 152 7.37 2.40 17.80
C LEU A 152 7.83 3.12 19.09
N ARG A 153 8.45 4.29 18.95
CA ARG A 153 9.03 5.06 20.06
C ARG A 153 8.13 6.17 20.58
#